data_AF-A0A6P9AVJ9-F1
#
_entry.id   AF-A0A6P9AVJ9-F1
#
_cell.length_a   1.000
_cell.length_b   1.000
_cell.length_c   1.000
_cell.angle_alpha   90.00
_cell.angle_beta   90.00
_cell.angle_gamma   90.00
#
_symmetry.space_group_name_H-M   'P 1'
#
loop_
_entity.id
_entity.type
_entity.pdbx_description
1 polymer ?
#
loop_
_entity_poly.entity_id
_entity_poly.type
_entity_poly.pdbx_seq_one_letter_code
_entity_poly.pdbx_strand_id
1 'polypeptide(L)'
;MIFLNRVGQIISITAKVNRAFTTSMEVGVRVTLQDPLTNVQKLICVAFSTYVARPVEKEKINLKPVKLLTVQDFIEHALAAERRKIRLDHERVLNDLMDKCGMDNDHVCSKEKDVVYTDCTHVQSIELVLPPHANHQGNTFGGQIMAWMETVATISASRLCHVHPTLKSVDMFKFRGPSTVGDRLIFNAIVNNTFQKRISSMTKDGLRRYHGAIARKKIRLFRRYALLKKENNFTPDFWDISHQVLFILFAH
;
A
#
# COMPACT_ATOMS: atom_id res chain seq x y z
N MET A 1 4.26 -6.77 19.98
CA MET A 1 3.05 -7.55 20.30
C MET A 1 1.99 -7.12 19.31
N ILE A 2 1.62 -7.99 18.36
CA ILE A 2 0.56 -7.69 17.38
C ILE A 2 -0.73 -8.10 18.09
N PHE A 3 -1.51 -7.12 18.51
CA PHE A 3 -2.77 -7.40 19.20
C PHE A 3 -3.82 -7.73 18.14
N LEU A 4 -4.38 -8.93 18.24
CA LEU A 4 -5.54 -9.33 17.44
C LEU A 4 -6.73 -8.50 17.90
N ASN A 5 -7.25 -7.65 17.01
CA ASN A 5 -8.53 -6.96 17.20
C ASN A 5 -9.63 -8.02 17.26
N ARG A 6 -10.52 -7.93 18.24
CA ARG A 6 -11.60 -8.90 18.47
C ARG A 6 -12.95 -8.26 18.20
N VAL A 7 -13.89 -9.09 17.75
CA VAL A 7 -15.30 -8.70 17.62
C VAL A 7 -15.81 -8.22 18.98
N GLY A 8 -16.60 -7.14 18.98
CA GLY A 8 -17.16 -6.52 20.19
C GLY A 8 -16.40 -5.30 20.72
N GLN A 9 -15.27 -4.93 20.10
CA GLN A 9 -14.54 -3.70 20.41
C GLN A 9 -15.04 -2.51 19.58
N ILE A 10 -14.92 -1.31 20.12
CA ILE A 10 -15.36 -0.07 19.47
C ILE A 10 -14.17 0.58 18.76
N ILE A 11 -14.31 0.86 17.47
CA ILE A 11 -13.30 1.58 16.67
C ILE A 11 -13.73 3.03 16.54
N SER A 12 -12.87 3.96 16.94
CA SER A 12 -13.03 5.39 16.72
C SER A 12 -12.04 5.88 15.68
N ILE A 13 -12.55 6.52 14.62
CA ILE A 13 -11.76 7.06 13.52
C ILE A 13 -11.93 8.57 13.56
N THR A 14 -10.82 9.27 13.78
CA THR A 14 -10.77 10.73 13.74
C THR A 14 -9.93 11.17 12.55
N ALA A 15 -10.45 12.12 11.78
CA ALA A 15 -9.78 12.63 10.59
C ALA A 15 -9.74 14.16 10.61
N LYS A 16 -8.64 14.74 10.13
CA LYS A 16 -8.42 16.18 10.09
C LYS A 16 -7.63 16.57 8.84
N VAL A 17 -8.04 17.65 8.18
CA VAL A 17 -7.26 18.26 7.10
C VAL A 17 -6.06 18.96 7.72
N ASN A 18 -4.85 18.47 7.45
CA ASN A 18 -3.61 19.06 7.97
C ASN A 18 -3.17 20.25 7.13
N ARG A 19 -3.37 20.16 5.81
CA ARG A 19 -2.99 21.20 4.86
C ARG A 19 -3.77 21.10 3.56
N ALA A 20 -4.31 22.22 3.10
CA ALA A 20 -4.80 22.40 1.75
C ALA A 20 -3.70 23.01 0.87
N PHE A 21 -3.58 22.53 -0.35
CA PHE A 21 -2.72 23.09 -1.40
C PHE A 21 -3.61 23.76 -2.45
N THR A 22 -3.27 23.66 -3.75
CA THR A 22 -4.08 24.22 -4.83
C THR A 22 -5.37 23.43 -5.05
N THR A 23 -5.25 22.20 -5.55
CA THR A 23 -6.38 21.29 -5.82
C THR A 23 -6.41 20.07 -4.91
N SER A 24 -5.35 19.89 -4.11
CA SER A 24 -5.15 18.72 -3.26
C SER A 24 -5.09 19.10 -1.79
N MET A 25 -5.44 18.18 -0.90
CA MET A 25 -5.31 18.35 0.54
C MET A 25 -4.74 17.09 1.19
N GLU A 26 -3.94 17.25 2.23
CA GLU A 26 -3.52 16.15 3.09
C GLU A 26 -4.48 16.03 4.27
N VAL A 27 -4.96 14.81 4.50
CA VAL A 27 -5.83 14.44 5.61
C VAL A 27 -5.08 13.47 6.51
N GLY A 28 -4.89 13.82 7.77
CA GLY A 28 -4.43 12.92 8.81
C GLY A 28 -5.60 12.10 9.36
N VAL A 29 -5.40 10.82 9.56
CA VAL A 29 -6.37 9.88 10.12
C VAL A 29 -5.75 9.19 11.33
N ARG A 30 -6.47 9.17 12.44
CA ARG A 30 -6.09 8.48 13.67
C ARG A 30 -7.18 7.50 14.04
N VAL A 31 -6.80 6.23 14.20
CA VAL A 31 -7.70 5.14 14.56
C VAL A 31 -7.36 4.66 15.95
N THR A 32 -8.34 4.70 16.85
CA THR A 32 -8.24 4.16 18.20
C THR A 32 -9.25 3.03 18.40
N LEU A 33 -8.88 2.09 19.26
CA LEU A 33 -9.70 0.96 19.69
C LEU A 33 -10.05 1.16 21.15
N GLN A 34 -11.30 0.97 21.51
CA GLN A 34 -11.77 0.94 22.89
C GLN A 34 -12.41 -0.42 23.18
N ASP A 35 -11.95 -1.06 24.24
CA ASP A 35 -12.62 -2.22 24.80
C ASP A 35 -13.73 -1.75 25.76
N PRO A 36 -15.01 -2.05 25.49
CA PRO A 36 -16.12 -1.57 26.32
C PRO A 36 -16.15 -2.21 27.72
N LEU A 37 -15.55 -3.39 27.90
CA LEU A 37 -15.56 -4.08 29.19
C LEU A 37 -14.45 -3.57 30.11
N THR A 38 -13.28 -3.29 29.55
CA THR A 38 -12.11 -2.84 30.32
C THR A 38 -11.90 -1.33 30.29
N ASN A 39 -12.63 -0.59 29.44
CA ASN A 39 -12.42 0.82 29.12
C ASN A 39 -10.99 1.17 28.66
N VAL A 40 -10.18 0.18 28.30
CA VAL A 40 -8.82 0.41 27.80
C VAL A 40 -8.90 0.93 26.37
N GLN A 41 -8.27 2.07 26.13
CA GLN A 41 -8.10 2.64 24.79
C GLN A 41 -6.69 2.36 24.25
N LYS A 42 -6.60 2.04 22.96
CA LYS A 42 -5.34 1.75 22.27
C LYS A 42 -5.30 2.46 20.92
N LEU A 43 -4.15 3.01 20.57
CA LEU A 43 -3.90 3.52 19.23
C LEU A 43 -3.64 2.35 18.27
N ILE A 44 -4.43 2.23 17.20
CA ILE A 44 -4.23 1.22 16.17
C ILE A 44 -3.26 1.76 15.11
N CYS A 45 -3.63 2.88 14.48
CA CYS A 45 -2.81 3.46 13.43
C CYS A 45 -2.99 4.98 13.33
N VAL A 46 -1.95 5.62 12.81
CA VAL A 46 -1.99 6.99 12.31
C VAL A 46 -1.56 6.93 10.86
N ALA A 47 -2.40 7.45 9.98
CA ALA A 47 -2.19 7.42 8.53
C ALA A 47 -2.40 8.81 7.92
N PHE A 48 -1.81 9.03 6.76
CA PHE A 48 -1.99 10.26 6.00
C PHE A 48 -2.46 9.90 4.60
N SER A 49 -3.56 10.51 4.16
CA SER A 49 -4.09 10.36 2.81
C SER A 49 -4.10 11.69 2.09
N THR A 50 -3.94 11.67 0.76
CA THR A 50 -4.02 12.87 -0.09
C THR A 50 -5.27 12.80 -0.93
N TYR A 51 -6.16 13.78 -0.78
CA TYR A 51 -7.37 13.91 -1.58
C TYR A 51 -7.19 15.02 -2.62
N VAL A 52 -7.87 14.89 -3.75
CA VAL A 52 -7.90 15.91 -4.81
C VAL A 52 -9.35 16.32 -5.02
N ALA A 53 -9.63 17.61 -4.91
CA ALA A 53 -10.93 18.15 -5.18
C ALA A 53 -11.21 18.10 -6.68
N ARG A 54 -12.33 17.48 -7.05
CA ARG A 54 -12.85 17.44 -8.42
C ARG A 54 -14.22 18.11 -8.44
N PRO A 55 -14.31 19.36 -8.92
CA PRO A 55 -15.60 20.02 -9.07
C PRO A 55 -16.45 19.29 -10.12
N VAL A 56 -17.77 19.33 -9.95
CA VAL A 56 -18.73 18.78 -10.93
C VAL A 56 -18.71 19.58 -12.22
N GLU A 57 -18.51 20.89 -12.10
CA GLU A 57 -18.38 21.81 -13.21
C GLU A 57 -16.91 21.92 -13.66
N LYS A 58 -16.67 22.32 -14.91
CA LYS A 58 -15.31 22.47 -15.50
C LYS A 58 -14.48 23.60 -14.89
N GLU A 59 -14.95 24.22 -13.80
CA GLU A 59 -14.24 25.31 -13.15
C GLU A 59 -12.99 24.83 -12.41
N LYS A 60 -11.94 25.66 -12.41
CA LYS A 60 -10.74 25.38 -11.62
C LYS A 60 -11.05 25.65 -10.15
N ILE A 61 -10.95 24.62 -9.31
CA ILE A 61 -11.05 24.78 -7.87
C ILE A 61 -9.73 25.26 -7.26
N ASN A 62 -9.80 26.29 -6.42
CA ASN A 62 -8.70 26.71 -5.57
C ASN A 62 -9.12 26.55 -4.11
N LEU A 63 -8.45 25.65 -3.38
CA LEU A 63 -8.79 25.36 -2.00
C LEU A 63 -8.34 26.50 -1.08
N LYS A 64 -9.20 26.86 -0.13
CA LYS A 64 -8.85 27.85 0.89
C LYS A 64 -7.80 27.26 1.85
N PRO A 65 -6.80 28.05 2.28
CA PRO A 65 -5.85 27.61 3.30
C PRO A 65 -6.55 27.19 4.59
N VAL A 66 -6.00 26.17 5.25
CA VAL A 66 -6.51 25.70 6.55
C VAL A 66 -6.14 26.73 7.63
N LYS A 67 -7.12 27.12 8.46
CA LYS A 67 -6.86 27.98 9.62
C LYS A 67 -6.10 27.19 10.69
N LEU A 68 -4.99 27.75 11.17
CA LEU A 68 -4.15 27.15 12.21
C LEU A 68 -4.42 27.89 13.52
N LEU A 69 -4.85 27.17 14.55
CA LEU A 69 -5.23 27.74 15.85
C LEU A 69 -4.26 27.30 16.95
N THR A 70 -3.84 26.04 16.92
CA THR A 70 -3.00 25.44 17.95
C THR A 70 -1.56 25.25 17.46
N VAL A 71 -0.59 25.19 18.38
CA VAL A 71 0.82 24.85 18.06
C VAL A 71 0.91 23.55 17.26
N GLN A 72 0.07 22.57 17.61
CA GLN A 72 -0.02 21.29 16.90
C GLN A 72 -0.44 21.48 15.43
N ASP A 73 -1.37 22.39 15.14
CA ASP A 73 -1.78 22.70 13.76
C ASP A 73 -0.61 23.24 12.94
N PHE A 74 0.18 24.15 13.51
CA PHE A 74 1.37 24.71 12.84
C PHE A 74 2.39 23.61 12.52
N ILE A 75 2.65 22.71 13.48
CA ILE A 75 3.57 21.58 13.28
C ILE A 75 3.03 20.63 12.21
N GLU A 76 1.76 20.22 12.30
CA GLU A 76 1.14 19.30 11.34
C GLU A 76 1.12 19.87 9.92
N HIS A 77 0.86 21.17 9.78
CA HIS A 77 0.88 21.90 8.51
C HIS A 77 2.29 21.97 7.89
N ALA A 78 3.32 22.20 8.70
CA ALA A 78 4.72 22.19 8.25
C ALA A 78 5.14 20.78 7.82
N LEU A 79 4.87 19.77 8.65
CA LEU A 79 5.17 18.38 8.33
C LEU A 79 4.42 17.87 7.08
N ALA A 80 3.21 18.37 6.81
CA ALA A 80 2.47 18.03 5.60
C ALA A 80 3.20 18.46 4.31
N ALA A 81 3.99 19.55 4.34
CA ALA A 81 4.83 19.95 3.22
C ALA A 81 5.97 18.95 2.98
N GLU A 82 6.67 18.55 4.04
CA GLU A 82 7.76 17.58 3.93
C GLU A 82 7.26 16.20 3.49
N ARG A 83 6.13 15.73 4.04
CA ARG A 83 5.48 14.51 3.57
C ARG A 83 5.08 14.57 2.10
N ARG A 84 4.64 15.75 1.61
CA ARG A 84 4.35 15.94 0.18
C ARG A 84 5.59 15.80 -0.69
N LYS A 85 6.73 16.34 -0.28
CA LYS A 85 8.00 16.16 -1.00
C LYS A 85 8.35 14.68 -1.12
N ILE A 86 8.28 13.95 0.00
CA ILE A 86 8.52 12.50 0.03
C ILE A 86 7.57 11.76 -0.93
N ARG A 87 6.28 12.10 -0.96
CA ARG A 87 5.30 11.50 -1.88
C ARG A 87 5.65 11.70 -3.35
N LEU A 88 6.10 12.89 -3.73
CA LEU A 88 6.45 13.23 -5.10
C LEU A 88 7.77 12.55 -5.52
N ASP A 89 8.72 12.47 -4.59
CA ASP A 89 10.03 11.85 -4.83
C ASP A 89 10.00 10.33 -4.78
N HIS A 90 8.96 9.73 -4.18
CA HIS A 90 8.89 8.30 -3.94
C HIS A 90 9.09 7.44 -5.19
N GLU A 91 8.42 7.79 -6.30
CA GLU A 91 8.56 7.04 -7.56
C GLU A 91 9.99 7.14 -8.10
N ARG A 92 10.59 8.34 -8.05
CA ARG A 92 11.97 8.57 -8.49
C ARG A 92 12.97 7.79 -7.65
N VAL A 93 12.89 7.90 -6.32
CA VAL A 93 13.78 7.19 -5.39
C VAL A 93 13.67 5.68 -5.58
N LEU A 94 12.45 5.17 -5.78
CA LEU A 94 12.25 3.76 -6.04
C LEU A 94 12.94 3.32 -7.34
N ASN A 95 12.77 4.07 -8.42
CA ASN A 95 13.42 3.78 -9.71
C ASN A 95 14.95 3.87 -9.62
N ASP A 96 15.50 4.88 -8.95
CA ASP A 96 16.96 5.01 -8.76
C ASP A 96 17.56 3.82 -7.99
N LEU A 97 16.81 3.28 -7.02
CA LEU A 97 17.20 2.06 -6.30
C LEU A 97 17.13 0.83 -7.22
N MET A 98 16.22 0.81 -8.19
CA MET A 98 16.14 -0.26 -9.20
C MET A 98 17.37 -0.27 -10.10
N ASP A 99 17.78 0.89 -10.60
CA ASP A 99 18.92 1.00 -11.53
C ASP A 99 20.24 0.60 -10.87
N LYS A 100 20.45 1.01 -9.61
CA LYS A 100 21.68 0.69 -8.85
C LYS A 100 21.84 -0.79 -8.52
N CYS A 101 20.74 -1.54 -8.42
CA CYS A 101 20.78 -2.97 -8.12
C CYS A 101 20.87 -3.86 -9.37
N GLY A 102 20.89 -3.27 -10.58
CA GLY A 102 20.89 -4.01 -11.85
C GLY A 102 22.21 -4.69 -12.24
N MET A 103 23.28 -4.58 -11.43
CA MET A 103 24.66 -4.95 -11.80
C MET A 103 25.19 -6.28 -11.23
N ASP A 104 24.48 -6.98 -10.35
CA ASP A 104 24.93 -8.27 -9.79
C ASP A 104 23.97 -9.41 -10.21
N ASN A 105 24.24 -10.04 -11.34
CA ASN A 105 23.42 -11.15 -11.86
C ASN A 105 23.81 -12.55 -11.32
N ASP A 106 24.88 -12.70 -10.52
CA ASP A 106 25.44 -14.02 -10.22
C ASP A 106 25.22 -14.50 -8.78
N HIS A 107 23.98 -14.53 -8.32
CA HIS A 107 23.65 -15.33 -7.13
C HIS A 107 22.32 -16.07 -7.30
N VAL A 108 22.38 -17.15 -8.08
CA VAL A 108 21.53 -18.32 -7.86
C VAL A 108 21.88 -18.84 -6.47
N CYS A 109 20.96 -18.69 -5.52
CA CYS A 109 21.17 -19.19 -4.16
C CYS A 109 21.12 -20.72 -4.20
N SER A 110 22.30 -21.33 -4.17
CA SER A 110 22.49 -22.75 -4.07
C SER A 110 22.19 -23.22 -2.64
N LYS A 111 21.15 -24.05 -2.53
CA LYS A 111 20.84 -24.96 -1.42
C LYS A 111 20.51 -24.31 -0.05
N GLU A 112 19.34 -23.69 0.07
CA GLU A 112 18.60 -23.63 1.35
C GLU A 112 17.49 -24.69 1.34
N LYS A 113 17.35 -25.45 2.44
CA LYS A 113 16.51 -26.66 2.51
C LYS A 113 14.99 -26.43 2.55
N ASP A 114 14.50 -25.19 2.61
CA ASP A 114 13.07 -24.87 2.66
C ASP A 114 12.71 -23.64 1.80
N VAL A 115 13.10 -23.64 0.52
CA VAL A 115 12.72 -22.58 -0.41
C VAL A 115 11.40 -22.93 -1.08
N VAL A 116 10.32 -22.24 -0.68
CA VAL A 116 9.00 -22.36 -1.32
C VAL A 116 8.95 -21.46 -2.56
N TYR A 117 8.49 -22.01 -3.68
CA TYR A 117 8.26 -21.24 -4.91
C TYR A 117 7.14 -20.23 -4.70
N THR A 118 7.34 -18.98 -5.12
CA THR A 118 6.32 -17.92 -4.99
C THR A 118 5.09 -18.18 -5.86
N ASP A 119 5.23 -18.99 -6.90
CA ASP A 119 4.21 -19.16 -7.95
C ASP A 119 2.96 -19.86 -7.39
N CYS A 120 3.09 -20.70 -6.36
CA CYS A 120 1.95 -21.33 -5.69
C CYS A 120 1.12 -20.34 -4.85
N THR A 121 1.65 -19.14 -4.59
CA THR A 121 0.97 -18.10 -3.82
C THR A 121 0.19 -17.10 -4.68
N HIS A 122 0.20 -17.27 -6.01
CA HIS A 122 -0.45 -16.34 -6.94
C HIS A 122 -1.99 -16.40 -6.84
N VAL A 123 -2.63 -15.27 -6.58
CA VAL A 123 -4.08 -15.12 -6.51
C VAL A 123 -4.52 -14.07 -7.51
N GLN A 124 -5.60 -14.37 -8.21
CA GLN A 124 -6.32 -13.42 -9.05
C GLN A 124 -7.78 -13.34 -8.58
N SER A 125 -8.30 -12.12 -8.43
CA SER A 125 -9.73 -11.86 -8.23
C SER A 125 -10.19 -10.78 -9.20
N ILE A 126 -11.48 -10.81 -9.55
CA ILE A 126 -12.11 -9.82 -10.41
C ILE A 126 -13.35 -9.31 -9.69
N GLU A 127 -13.43 -7.99 -9.51
CA GLU A 127 -14.54 -7.34 -8.82
C GLU A 127 -15.26 -6.38 -9.78
N LEU A 128 -16.58 -6.48 -9.85
CA LEU A 128 -17.41 -5.53 -10.57
C LEU A 128 -17.71 -4.31 -9.68
N VAL A 129 -17.45 -3.11 -10.19
CA VAL A 129 -17.81 -1.88 -9.50
C VAL A 129 -19.32 -1.67 -9.63
N LEU A 130 -20.01 -1.75 -8.50
CA LEU A 130 -21.44 -1.54 -8.37
C LEU A 130 -21.72 -0.14 -7.79
N PRO A 131 -22.95 0.39 -7.92
CA PRO A 131 -23.33 1.67 -7.33
C PRO A 131 -22.91 1.90 -5.85
N PRO A 132 -23.03 0.92 -4.91
CA PRO A 132 -22.57 1.14 -3.53
C PRO A 132 -21.06 1.31 -3.38
N HIS A 133 -20.26 0.93 -4.38
CA HIS A 133 -18.79 1.03 -4.36
C HIS A 133 -18.31 2.41 -4.82
N ALA A 134 -19.20 3.29 -5.25
CA ALA A 134 -18.88 4.59 -5.81
C ALA A 134 -19.61 5.73 -5.11
N ASN A 135 -19.07 6.94 -5.24
CA ASN A 135 -19.75 8.15 -4.80
C ASN A 135 -20.93 8.50 -5.72
N HIS A 136 -21.72 9.51 -5.34
CA HIS A 136 -22.86 9.99 -6.11
C HIS A 136 -22.51 10.51 -7.52
N GLN A 137 -21.22 10.73 -7.83
CA GLN A 137 -20.73 11.11 -9.16
C GLN A 137 -20.28 9.88 -9.98
N GLY A 138 -20.47 8.67 -9.46
CA GLY A 138 -20.07 7.43 -10.10
C GLY A 138 -18.59 7.07 -9.97
N ASN A 139 -17.78 7.81 -9.20
CA ASN A 139 -16.36 7.48 -8.99
C ASN A 139 -16.19 6.47 -7.85
N THR A 140 -15.47 5.39 -8.10
CA THR A 140 -15.18 4.32 -7.13
C THR A 140 -14.45 4.86 -5.90
N PHE A 141 -14.89 4.48 -4.70
CA PHE A 141 -14.21 4.84 -3.46
C PHE A 141 -12.85 4.15 -3.39
N GLY A 142 -11.78 4.92 -3.20
CA GLY A 142 -10.44 4.35 -2.98
C GLY A 142 -10.38 3.39 -1.79
N GLY A 143 -11.20 3.63 -0.75
CA GLY A 143 -11.37 2.71 0.37
C GLY A 143 -11.87 1.33 -0.02
N GLN A 144 -12.83 1.26 -0.96
CA GLN A 144 -13.35 -0.02 -1.46
C GLN A 144 -12.28 -0.80 -2.23
N ILE A 145 -11.52 -0.09 -3.08
CA ILE A 145 -10.40 -0.70 -3.81
C ILE A 145 -9.36 -1.27 -2.82
N MET A 146 -9.02 -0.53 -1.77
CA MET A 146 -8.09 -0.99 -0.72
C MET A 146 -8.61 -2.22 0.04
N ALA A 147 -9.91 -2.30 0.31
CA ALA A 147 -10.51 -3.47 0.97
C ALA A 147 -10.41 -4.74 0.11
N TRP A 148 -10.68 -4.63 -1.20
CA TRP A 148 -10.50 -5.76 -2.12
C TRP A 148 -9.03 -6.15 -2.27
N MET A 149 -8.13 -5.17 -2.34
CA MET A 149 -6.68 -5.42 -2.37
C MET A 149 -6.22 -6.22 -1.14
N GLU A 150 -6.61 -5.81 0.07
CA GLU A 150 -6.27 -6.52 1.30
C GLU A 150 -6.78 -7.97 1.29
N THR A 151 -8.01 -8.17 0.82
CA THR A 151 -8.65 -9.50 0.75
C THR A 151 -7.83 -10.44 -0.13
N VAL A 152 -7.49 -10.02 -1.35
CA VAL A 152 -6.71 -10.83 -2.30
C VAL A 152 -5.29 -11.09 -1.80
N ALA A 153 -4.68 -10.07 -1.20
CA ALA A 153 -3.36 -10.16 -0.62
C ALA A 153 -3.34 -11.16 0.56
N THR A 154 -4.34 -11.12 1.44
CA THR A 154 -4.50 -12.05 2.57
C THR A 154 -4.61 -13.50 2.11
N ILE A 155 -5.34 -13.78 1.02
CA ILE A 155 -5.42 -15.11 0.42
C ILE A 155 -4.03 -15.56 -0.06
N SER A 156 -3.28 -14.66 -0.72
CA SER A 156 -1.92 -14.96 -1.19
C SER A 156 -0.97 -15.29 -0.04
N ALA A 157 -1.00 -14.51 1.04
CA ALA A 157 -0.21 -14.78 2.25
C ALA A 157 -0.61 -16.09 2.93
N SER A 158 -1.92 -16.37 3.03
CA SER A 158 -2.44 -17.60 3.64
C SER A 158 -1.97 -18.86 2.90
N ARG A 159 -1.84 -18.80 1.57
CA ARG A 159 -1.29 -19.90 0.77
C ARG A 159 0.17 -20.22 1.10
N LEU A 160 0.93 -19.25 1.58
CA LEU A 160 2.33 -19.46 1.96
C LEU A 160 2.46 -19.96 3.40
N CYS A 161 1.73 -19.37 4.35
CA CYS A 161 1.89 -19.67 5.76
C CYS A 161 0.96 -20.76 6.29
N HIS A 162 -0.07 -21.15 5.53
CA HIS A 162 -1.09 -22.12 5.92
C HIS A 162 -1.78 -21.80 7.28
N VAL A 163 -1.76 -20.52 7.65
CA VAL A 163 -2.40 -19.95 8.85
C VAL A 163 -3.07 -18.63 8.48
N HIS A 164 -3.76 -18.00 9.44
CA HIS A 164 -4.43 -16.72 9.23
C HIS A 164 -3.43 -15.55 9.42
N PRO A 165 -3.00 -14.86 8.35
CA PRO A 165 -2.10 -13.73 8.48
C PRO A 165 -2.85 -12.48 8.93
N THR A 166 -2.16 -11.61 9.64
CA THR A 166 -2.67 -10.29 10.04
C THR A 166 -1.93 -9.20 9.28
N LEU A 167 -2.65 -8.20 8.77
CA LEU A 167 -2.03 -7.05 8.11
C LEU A 167 -1.20 -6.23 9.11
N LYS A 168 0.09 -6.07 8.80
CA LYS A 168 1.02 -5.28 9.65
C LYS A 168 1.17 -3.85 9.17
N SER A 169 1.31 -3.66 7.85
CA SER A 169 1.56 -2.37 7.23
C SER A 169 1.23 -2.42 5.75
N VAL A 170 0.87 -1.28 5.19
CA VAL A 170 0.70 -1.07 3.75
C VAL A 170 1.69 0.02 3.32
N ASP A 171 2.42 -0.25 2.24
CA ASP A 171 3.38 0.71 1.66
C ASP A 171 2.63 1.89 1.03
N MET A 172 3.33 3.02 0.89
CA MET A 172 2.79 4.20 0.22
C MET A 172 2.56 3.92 -1.28
N PHE A 173 1.35 4.21 -1.77
CA PHE A 173 0.99 4.08 -3.17
C PHE A 173 0.11 5.25 -3.64
N LYS A 174 -0.11 5.34 -4.95
CA LYS A 174 -0.92 6.39 -5.60
C LYS A 174 -1.95 5.76 -6.53
N PHE A 175 -3.18 6.26 -6.48
CA PHE A 175 -4.18 5.99 -7.51
C PHE A 175 -3.81 6.75 -8.79
N ARG A 176 -3.58 6.00 -9.88
CA ARG A 176 -3.10 6.57 -11.15
C ARG A 176 -4.21 7.19 -12.00
N GLY A 177 -5.42 6.63 -11.92
CA GLY A 177 -6.58 7.10 -12.67
C GLY A 177 -7.87 6.93 -11.87
N PRO A 178 -8.98 7.52 -12.35
CA PRO A 178 -10.31 7.25 -11.81
C PRO A 178 -10.77 5.84 -12.19
N SER A 179 -11.71 5.31 -11.41
CA SER A 179 -12.54 4.16 -11.78
C SER A 179 -13.99 4.53 -11.54
N THR A 180 -14.89 3.98 -12.36
CA THR A 180 -16.32 4.27 -12.35
C THR A 180 -17.19 3.03 -12.18
N VAL A 181 -18.45 3.23 -11.81
CA VAL A 181 -19.46 2.15 -11.77
C VAL A 181 -19.54 1.46 -13.13
N GLY A 182 -19.53 0.13 -13.12
CA GLY A 182 -19.48 -0.71 -14.32
C GLY A 182 -18.08 -1.23 -14.66
N ASP A 183 -17.02 -0.64 -14.10
CA ASP A 183 -15.67 -1.13 -14.30
C ASP A 183 -15.47 -2.52 -13.69
N ARG A 184 -14.59 -3.32 -14.30
CA ARG A 184 -14.13 -4.60 -13.76
C ARG A 184 -12.70 -4.42 -13.29
N LEU A 185 -12.48 -4.47 -11.98
CA LEU A 185 -11.16 -4.34 -11.39
C LEU A 185 -10.55 -5.72 -11.20
N ILE A 186 -9.37 -5.93 -11.80
CA ILE A 186 -8.62 -7.19 -11.70
C ILE A 186 -7.51 -7.00 -10.67
N PHE A 187 -7.51 -7.82 -9.64
CA PHE A 187 -6.53 -7.82 -8.56
C PHE A 187 -5.65 -9.06 -8.67
N ASN A 188 -4.35 -8.85 -8.85
CA ASN A 188 -3.36 -9.92 -8.82
C ASN A 188 -2.46 -9.73 -7.60
N ALA A 189 -2.29 -10.78 -6.79
CA ALA A 189 -1.39 -10.79 -5.65
C ALA A 189 -0.48 -12.02 -5.69
N ILE A 190 0.77 -11.83 -5.27
CA ILE A 190 1.75 -12.89 -5.12
C ILE A 190 2.66 -12.54 -3.94
N VAL A 191 3.12 -13.55 -3.20
CA VAL A 191 4.10 -13.30 -2.15
C VAL A 191 5.43 -12.97 -2.80
N ASN A 192 5.88 -11.76 -2.53
CA ASN A 192 7.13 -11.24 -3.02
C ASN A 192 8.32 -11.79 -2.21
N ASN A 193 8.23 -11.74 -0.89
CA ASN A 193 9.34 -12.10 -0.01
C ASN A 193 8.86 -12.52 1.37
N THR A 194 9.64 -13.36 2.03
CA THR A 194 9.56 -13.64 3.46
C THR A 194 10.79 -13.07 4.15
N PHE A 195 10.57 -12.37 5.25
CA PHE A 195 11.66 -11.88 6.10
C PHE A 195 11.56 -12.59 7.45
N GLN A 196 12.58 -13.39 7.80
CA GLN A 196 12.62 -14.00 9.12
C GLN A 196 12.78 -12.92 10.20
N LYS A 197 12.06 -13.07 11.31
CA LYS A 197 12.16 -12.20 12.48
C LYS A 197 13.38 -12.57 13.33
N ARG A 198 14.59 -12.48 12.77
CA ARG A 198 15.82 -12.47 13.60
C ARG A 198 16.18 -11.02 13.92
N ILE A 199 15.50 -10.46 14.90
CA ILE A 199 15.90 -9.18 15.52
C ILE A 199 16.63 -9.52 16.82
N SER A 200 17.88 -9.95 16.70
CA SER A 200 18.87 -9.70 17.75
C SER A 200 19.65 -8.47 17.30
N SER A 201 19.32 -7.31 17.90
CA SER A 201 20.03 -6.02 17.81
C SER A 201 20.78 -5.75 16.49
N MET A 202 20.08 -5.25 15.47
CA MET A 202 20.71 -4.84 14.21
C MET A 202 21.54 -3.57 14.43
N THR A 203 22.84 -3.65 14.18
CA THR A 203 23.73 -2.49 14.02
C THR A 203 23.25 -1.60 12.86
N LYS A 204 23.70 -0.33 12.79
CA LYS A 204 23.33 0.60 11.70
C LYS A 204 23.58 0.00 10.29
N ASP A 205 24.62 -0.83 10.15
CA ASP A 205 24.91 -1.57 8.93
C ASP A 205 23.91 -2.70 8.64
N GLY A 206 23.39 -3.36 9.68
CA GLY A 206 22.30 -4.32 9.55
C GLY A 206 21.07 -3.67 8.93
N LEU A 207 20.69 -2.48 9.38
CA LEU A 207 19.54 -1.74 8.85
C LEU A 207 19.74 -1.33 7.38
N ARG A 208 20.95 -0.91 7.01
CA ARG A 208 21.32 -0.62 5.62
C ARG A 208 21.25 -1.86 4.74
N ARG A 209 21.75 -3.00 5.22
CA ARG A 209 21.68 -4.29 4.50
C ARG A 209 20.23 -4.78 4.36
N TYR A 210 19.38 -4.53 5.34
CA TYR A 210 17.95 -4.86 5.35
C TYR A 210 17.16 -4.06 4.31
N HIS A 211 17.30 -2.74 4.27
CA HIS A 211 16.69 -1.92 3.22
C HIS A 211 17.20 -2.30 1.83
N GLY A 212 18.50 -2.59 1.71
CA GLY A 212 19.07 -3.10 0.47
C GLY A 212 18.48 -4.46 0.05
N ALA A 213 18.22 -5.36 1.00
CA ALA A 213 17.65 -6.68 0.71
C ALA A 213 16.18 -6.59 0.26
N ILE A 214 15.40 -5.69 0.87
CA ILE A 214 14.02 -5.37 0.45
C ILE A 214 14.03 -4.83 -0.99
N ALA A 215 14.88 -3.85 -1.28
CA ALA A 215 15.01 -3.28 -2.62
C ALA A 215 15.42 -4.35 -3.64
N ARG A 216 16.50 -5.10 -3.37
CA ARG A 216 16.99 -6.17 -4.25
C ARG A 216 15.95 -7.24 -4.55
N LYS A 217 15.11 -7.59 -3.58
CA LYS A 217 14.08 -8.61 -3.78
C LYS A 217 12.88 -8.08 -4.55
N LYS A 218 12.39 -6.85 -4.27
CA LYS A 218 11.36 -6.18 -5.10
C LYS A 218 11.79 -6.12 -6.58
N ILE A 219 13.08 -5.88 -6.83
CA ILE A 219 13.66 -5.80 -8.17
C ILE A 219 13.67 -7.16 -8.89
N ARG A 220 14.06 -8.24 -8.19
CA ARG A 220 14.04 -9.60 -8.76
C ARG A 220 12.65 -10.03 -9.22
N LEU A 221 11.62 -9.74 -8.42
CA LEU A 221 10.24 -10.11 -8.75
C LEU A 221 9.72 -9.36 -9.95
N PHE A 222 9.98 -8.04 -10.02
CA PHE A 222 9.53 -7.24 -11.14
C PHE A 222 10.24 -7.62 -12.45
N ARG A 223 11.55 -7.96 -12.39
CA ARG A 223 12.28 -8.51 -13.55
C ARG A 223 11.74 -9.88 -14.00
N ARG A 224 11.46 -10.79 -13.07
CA ARG A 224 10.85 -12.10 -13.41
C ARG A 224 9.49 -11.93 -14.10
N TYR A 225 8.70 -10.97 -13.62
CA TYR A 225 7.40 -10.61 -14.22
C TYR A 225 7.55 -10.01 -15.62
N ALA A 226 8.55 -9.14 -15.82
CA ALA A 226 8.86 -8.55 -17.13
C ALA A 226 9.42 -9.56 -18.14
N LEU A 227 10.14 -10.59 -17.68
CA LEU A 227 10.65 -11.68 -18.52
C LEU A 227 9.54 -12.65 -18.94
N LEU A 228 8.63 -13.02 -18.03
CA LEU A 228 7.42 -13.80 -18.34
C LEU A 228 6.53 -13.10 -19.38
N LYS A 229 6.52 -11.76 -19.39
CA LYS A 229 5.83 -10.96 -20.41
C LYS A 229 6.48 -11.06 -21.80
N LYS A 230 7.78 -11.37 -21.88
CA LYS A 230 8.55 -11.42 -23.14
C LYS A 230 8.47 -12.79 -23.83
N GLU A 231 8.15 -13.86 -23.10
CA GLU A 231 8.12 -15.24 -23.63
C GLU A 231 6.76 -15.67 -24.24
N ASN A 232 5.65 -14.96 -23.98
CA ASN A 232 4.36 -15.28 -24.59
C ASN A 232 4.09 -14.50 -25.87
N ASN A 233 4.41 -15.11 -27.01
CA ASN A 233 3.76 -14.82 -28.30
C ASN A 233 2.31 -15.36 -28.24
N PHE A 234 1.39 -14.57 -27.69
CA PHE A 234 -0.04 -14.71 -27.94
C PHE A 234 -0.61 -13.33 -28.31
N THR A 235 -1.49 -13.32 -29.31
CA THR A 235 -2.06 -12.17 -30.01
C THR A 235 -2.73 -11.14 -29.08
N PRO A 236 -2.82 -9.87 -29.51
CA PRO A 236 -3.02 -8.73 -28.62
C PRO A 236 -4.50 -8.60 -28.24
N ASP A 237 -4.84 -8.96 -27.02
CA ASP A 237 -6.02 -8.39 -26.36
C ASP A 237 -5.80 -8.23 -24.86
N PHE A 238 -6.01 -6.99 -24.42
CA PHE A 238 -6.46 -6.61 -23.08
C PHE A 238 -5.55 -6.85 -21.86
N TRP A 239 -4.39 -6.19 -21.81
CA TRP A 239 -3.63 -6.03 -20.56
C TRP A 239 -3.11 -4.59 -20.40
N ASP A 240 -3.91 -3.72 -19.79
CA ASP A 240 -3.41 -2.45 -19.26
C ASP A 240 -2.66 -2.73 -17.94
N ILE A 241 -1.33 -2.60 -17.99
CA ILE A 241 -0.40 -2.94 -16.90
C ILE A 241 -0.30 -1.77 -15.89
N SER A 242 -1.07 -0.71 -16.07
CA SER A 242 -1.00 0.49 -15.23
C SER A 242 -1.62 0.35 -13.84
N HIS A 243 -2.20 -0.81 -13.47
CA HIS A 243 -2.96 -1.01 -12.22
C HIS A 243 -2.37 -2.02 -11.21
N GLN A 244 -1.14 -2.51 -11.41
CA GLN A 244 -0.55 -3.44 -10.44
C GLN A 244 -0.05 -2.72 -9.18
N VAL A 245 -0.69 -2.98 -8.03
CA VAL A 245 -0.19 -2.54 -6.72
C VAL A 245 0.57 -3.67 -6.06
N LEU A 246 1.88 -3.45 -5.90
CA LEU A 246 2.82 -4.38 -5.30
C LEU A 246 2.69 -4.35 -3.77
N PHE A 247 2.04 -5.35 -3.18
CA PHE A 247 2.02 -5.53 -1.73
C PHE A 247 3.19 -6.40 -1.27
N ILE A 248 3.92 -5.93 -0.26
CA ILE A 248 4.73 -6.81 0.59
C ILE A 248 3.86 -7.15 1.80
N LEU A 249 3.31 -8.36 1.81
CA LEU A 249 2.78 -8.95 3.03
C LEU A 249 3.91 -9.53 3.85
N PHE A 250 3.99 -9.11 5.10
CA PHE A 250 4.74 -9.84 6.12
C PHE A 250 3.85 -10.99 6.60
N ALA A 251 4.04 -12.18 6.04
CA ALA A 251 3.55 -13.39 6.68
C ALA A 251 4.33 -13.60 7.98
N HIS A 252 3.61 -13.75 9.09
CA HIS A 252 4.16 -14.05 10.41
C HIS A 252 4.22 -15.54 10.65
#